data_AF-A0A4Z2E949-F1
#
_entry.id   AF-A0A4Z2E949-F1
#
_cell.length_a   1.000
_cell.length_b   1.000
_cell.length_c   1.000
_cell.angle_alpha   90.00
_cell.angle_beta   90.00
_cell.angle_gamma   90.00
#
_symmetry.space_group_name_H-M   'P 1'
#
loop_
_entity.id
_entity.type
_entity.pdbx_description
1 polymer ?
#
loop_
_entity_poly.entity_id
_entity_poly.type
_entity_poly.pdbx_seq_one_letter_code
_entity_poly.pdbx_strand_id
1 'polypeptide(L)'
;MALGSKDFLRLSDEHDSDRSRPLNVLFCPVYIGAIVPLGAAEKDGRLRAGDELLCIDGVPVKGKSHKQVLELMTNAARNGQVMLTVRRKLTHSDPFRVSYFTKK
;
A
#
# COMPACT_ATOMS: atom_id res chain seq x y z
N MET A 1 -12.19 7.03 6.16
CA MET A 1 -11.57 7.07 4.81
C MET A 1 -10.59 8.24 4.77
N ALA A 2 -9.32 8.00 5.11
CA ALA A 2 -8.33 9.07 5.17
C ALA A 2 -7.78 9.34 3.76
N LEU A 3 -8.04 10.56 3.26
CA LEU A 3 -7.58 11.08 1.98
C LEU A 3 -6.15 11.60 2.15
N GLY A 4 -5.17 10.70 2.19
CA GLY A 4 -3.76 11.08 2.20
C GLY A 4 -3.19 11.17 0.79
N SER A 5 -2.78 12.39 0.40
CA SER A 5 -2.03 12.76 -0.80
C SER A 5 -2.36 11.98 -2.09
N LYS A 6 -3.41 12.47 -2.76
CA LYS A 6 -3.57 12.50 -4.23
C LYS A 6 -2.17 12.55 -4.87
N ASP A 7 -1.70 11.49 -5.50
CA ASP A 7 -1.52 11.55 -6.95
C ASP A 7 -1.65 10.16 -7.61
N PHE A 8 -1.52 9.05 -6.86
CA PHE A 8 -1.35 7.72 -7.49
C PHE A 8 -2.12 6.54 -6.89
N LEU A 9 -2.39 6.50 -5.57
CA LEU A 9 -3.09 5.38 -4.91
C LEU A 9 -4.01 5.87 -3.79
N ARG A 10 -5.12 5.16 -3.54
CA ARG A 10 -5.91 5.28 -2.30
C ARG A 10 -5.61 4.10 -1.39
N LEU A 11 -5.28 4.37 -0.13
CA LEU A 11 -5.08 3.33 0.88
C LEU A 11 -6.34 3.12 1.72
N SER A 12 -6.55 1.90 2.21
CA SER A 12 -7.67 1.51 3.08
C SER A 12 -7.14 0.65 4.21
N ASP A 13 -7.59 0.91 5.44
CA ASP A 13 -7.30 0.07 6.59
C ASP A 13 -8.40 -0.99 6.73
N GLU A 14 -8.04 -2.26 6.93
CA GLU A 14 -9.00 -3.25 7.41
C GLU A 14 -9.14 -3.16 8.93
N HIS A 15 -10.39 -3.10 9.41
CA HIS A 15 -10.70 -3.22 10.83
C HIS A 15 -10.69 -4.70 11.19
N ASP A 16 -9.52 -5.21 11.59
CA ASP A 16 -9.36 -6.60 12.02
C ASP A 16 -10.16 -6.82 13.31
N SER A 17 -11.38 -7.34 13.17
CA SER A 17 -12.29 -7.64 14.28
C SER A 17 -12.01 -9.02 14.88
N ASP A 18 -11.01 -9.75 14.38
CA ASP A 18 -10.69 -11.10 14.79
C ASP A 18 -9.83 -11.11 16.06
N ARG A 19 -10.50 -11.06 17.21
CA ARG A 19 -9.88 -11.15 18.55
C ARG A 19 -9.09 -12.44 18.79
N SER A 20 -9.15 -13.44 17.90
CA SER A 20 -8.38 -14.68 18.03
C SER A 20 -6.92 -14.53 17.58
N ARG A 21 -6.56 -13.42 16.91
CA ARG A 21 -5.19 -13.18 16.46
C ARG A 21 -4.26 -12.85 17.62
N PRO A 22 -3.06 -13.44 17.68
CA PRO A 22 -2.14 -13.21 18.77
C PRO A 22 -1.72 -11.72 18.81
N LEU A 23 -1.50 -11.18 20.01
CA LEU A 23 -1.25 -9.75 20.28
C LEU A 23 -0.12 -9.14 19.43
N ASN A 24 0.83 -9.97 18.96
CA ASN A 24 1.92 -9.61 18.07
C ASN A 24 1.50 -9.40 16.58
N VAL A 25 0.22 -9.62 16.25
CA VAL A 25 -0.39 -9.49 14.92
C VAL A 25 -1.45 -8.37 14.86
N LEU A 26 -1.69 -7.63 15.95
CA LEU A 26 -2.70 -6.55 16.05
C LEU A 26 -2.50 -5.34 15.12
N PHE A 27 -1.52 -5.37 14.23
CA PHE A 27 -1.32 -4.28 13.28
C PHE A 27 -2.33 -4.41 12.16
N CYS A 28 -3.23 -3.44 12.05
CA CYS A 28 -4.20 -3.36 10.96
C CYS A 28 -3.43 -3.36 9.62
N PRO A 29 -3.67 -4.35 8.74
CA PRO A 29 -3.07 -4.36 7.42
C PRO A 29 -3.59 -3.17 6.59
N VAL A 30 -2.69 -2.63 5.78
CA VAL A 30 -2.98 -1.51 4.88
C VAL A 30 -3.14 -2.07 3.47
N TYR A 31 -4.22 -1.72 2.80
CA TYR A 31 -4.54 -2.18 1.45
C TYR A 31 -4.59 -1.04 0.46
N ILE A 32 -4.31 -1.35 -0.81
CA ILE A 32 -4.64 -0.47 -1.93
C ILE A 32 -6.15 -0.54 -2.15
N GLY A 33 -6.87 0.52 -1.80
CA GLY A 33 -8.32 0.63 -2.06
C GLY A 33 -8.64 0.96 -3.52
N ALA A 34 -7.83 1.81 -4.17
CA ALA A 34 -8.01 2.15 -5.57
C ALA A 34 -6.72 2.64 -6.24
N ILE A 35 -6.62 2.43 -7.54
CA ILE A 35 -5.61 3.05 -8.41
C ILE A 35 -6.16 4.39 -8.93
N VAL A 36 -5.33 5.44 -8.91
CA VAL A 36 -5.74 6.75 -9.43
C VAL A 36 -5.63 6.78 -10.97
N PRO A 37 -6.69 7.18 -11.69
CA PRO A 37 -6.65 7.29 -13.15
C PRO A 37 -5.58 8.27 -13.63
N LEU A 38 -4.92 7.93 -14.74
CA LEU A 38 -3.80 8.65 -15.36
C LEU A 38 -2.57 8.81 -14.45
N GLY A 39 -2.57 8.12 -13.31
CA GLY A 39 -1.49 8.12 -12.34
C GLY A 39 -0.30 7.23 -12.72
N ALA A 40 0.85 7.44 -12.08
CA ALA A 40 2.05 6.61 -12.13
C ALA A 40 1.77 5.13 -11.87
N ALA A 41 0.94 4.80 -10.87
CA ALA A 41 0.59 3.43 -10.57
C ALA A 41 -0.27 2.78 -11.67
N GLU A 42 -1.19 3.53 -12.30
CA GLU A 42 -1.96 3.05 -13.45
C GLU A 42 -1.08 2.85 -14.69
N LYS A 43 -0.18 3.82 -14.96
CA LYS A 43 0.78 3.75 -16.06
C LYS A 43 1.76 2.58 -15.93
N ASP A 44 2.17 2.24 -14.70
CA ASP A 44 2.99 1.06 -14.43
C ASP A 44 2.17 -0.25 -14.54
N GLY A 45 0.88 -0.22 -14.17
CA GLY A 45 -0.08 -1.30 -14.42
C GLY A 45 0.11 -2.57 -13.55
N ARG A 46 1.12 -2.63 -12.68
CA ARG A 46 1.39 -3.81 -11.85
C ARG A 46 0.55 -3.87 -10.58
N LEU A 47 0.24 -2.70 -10.01
CA LEU A 47 -0.56 -2.57 -8.79
C LEU A 47 -2.06 -2.71 -9.07
N ARG A 48 -2.77 -3.30 -8.11
CA ARG A 48 -4.21 -3.49 -8.17
C ARG A 48 -4.88 -3.12 -6.86
N ALA A 49 -6.15 -2.73 -6.93
CA ALA A 49 -6.99 -2.67 -5.74
C ALA A 49 -7.06 -4.04 -5.07
N GLY A 50 -7.01 -4.06 -3.74
CA GLY A 50 -6.94 -5.27 -2.91
C GLY A 50 -5.51 -5.78 -2.63
N ASP A 51 -4.48 -5.21 -3.26
CA ASP A 51 -3.10 -5.52 -2.90
C ASP A 51 -2.80 -5.01 -1.48
N GLU A 52 -2.19 -5.86 -0.66
CA GLU A 52 -1.75 -5.50 0.69
C GLU A 52 -0.40 -4.80 0.61
N LEU A 53 -0.31 -3.61 1.19
CA LEU A 53 0.93 -2.85 1.27
C LEU A 53 1.80 -3.39 2.41
N LEU A 54 3.03 -3.81 2.08
CA LEU A 54 4.00 -4.32 3.05
C LEU A 54 5.12 -3.31 3.34
N CYS A 55 5.66 -2.67 2.30
CA CYS A 55 6.74 -1.69 2.43
C CYS A 55 6.60 -0.52 1.45
N ILE A 56 7.14 0.64 1.84
CA ILE A 56 7.33 1.84 1.01
C ILE A 56 8.82 2.18 1.03
N ASP A 57 9.49 2.19 -0.12
CA ASP A 57 10.94 2.43 -0.26
C ASP A 57 11.78 1.56 0.70
N GLY A 58 11.37 0.30 0.87
CA GLY A 58 12.03 -0.66 1.77
C GLY A 58 11.67 -0.50 3.25
N VAL A 59 10.94 0.56 3.64
CA VAL A 59 10.45 0.76 5.02
C VAL A 59 9.16 -0.04 5.23
N PRO A 60 9.11 -0.98 6.19
CA PRO A 60 7.89 -1.75 6.46
C PRO A 60 6.78 -0.85 7.02
N VAL A 61 5.56 -1.04 6.52
CA VAL A 61 4.37 -0.30 6.99
C VAL A 61 3.70 -0.98 8.20
N LYS A 62 4.09 -2.23 8.51
CA LYS A 62 3.62 -2.95 9.68
C LYS A 62 3.90 -2.16 10.95
N GLY A 63 2.86 -1.90 11.75
CA GLY A 63 2.95 -1.13 12.99
C GLY A 63 3.11 0.38 12.82
N LYS A 64 2.97 0.89 11.60
CA LYS A 64 2.83 2.32 11.33
C LYS A 64 1.37 2.72 11.40
N SER A 65 1.10 3.90 11.94
CA SER A 65 -0.24 4.49 11.85
C SER A 65 -0.52 4.88 10.40
N HIS A 66 -1.80 4.97 10.04
CA HIS A 66 -2.21 5.42 8.71
C HIS A 66 -1.53 6.73 8.30
N LYS A 67 -1.46 7.71 9.22
CA LYS A 67 -0.76 8.98 9.00
C LYS A 67 0.72 8.79 8.66
N GLN A 68 1.42 7.92 9.39
CA GLN A 68 2.84 7.62 9.13
C GLN A 68 3.04 6.95 7.76
N VAL A 69 2.13 6.07 7.34
CA VAL A 69 2.17 5.44 6.02
C VAL A 69 2.00 6.49 4.91
N LEU A 70 1.10 7.46 5.09
CA LEU A 70 0.91 8.56 4.15
C LEU A 70 2.13 9.49 4.09
N GLU A 71 2.77 9.76 5.22
CA GLU A 71 4.02 10.53 5.28
C GLU A 71 5.15 9.80 4.54
N LEU A 72 5.28 8.48 4.72
CA LEU A 72 6.25 7.66 3.99
C LEU A 72 6.02 7.69 2.48
N MET A 73 4.77 7.51 2.03
CA MET A 73 4.39 7.60 0.61
C MET A 73 4.69 8.99 0.03
N THR A 74 4.36 10.05 0.78
CA THR A 74 4.62 11.43 0.35
C THR A 74 6.12 11.69 0.24
N ASN A 75 6.91 11.18 1.19
CA ASN A 75 8.35 11.34 1.18
C ASN A 75 9.02 10.56 0.05
N ALA A 76 8.59 9.32 -0.19
CA ALA A 76 9.04 8.51 -1.32
C ALA A 76 8.76 9.22 -2.65
N ALA A 77 7.56 9.78 -2.80
CA ALA A 77 7.17 10.50 -4.02
C ALA A 77 8.02 11.75 -4.32
N ARG A 78 8.73 12.32 -3.33
CA ARG A 78 9.67 13.44 -3.55
C ARG A 78 10.90 13.03 -4.35
N ASN A 79 11.27 11.75 -4.32
CA ASN A 79 12.44 11.24 -5.02
C ASN A 79 12.16 10.92 -6.50
N GLY A 80 10.95 11.21 -6.99
CA GLY A 80 10.55 10.94 -8.38
C GLY A 80 10.23 9.47 -8.67
N GLN A 81 10.52 8.56 -7.74
CA GLN A 81 10.19 7.15 -7.80
C GLN A 81 9.73 6.65 -6.44
N VAL A 82 8.77 5.73 -6.44
CA VAL A 82 8.30 5.03 -5.24
C VAL A 82 8.40 3.54 -5.50
N MET A 83 9.06 2.82 -4.59
CA MET A 83 9.11 1.37 -4.57
C MET A 83 8.10 0.84 -3.56
N LEU A 84 7.12 0.06 -4.01
CA LEU A 84 6.17 -0.60 -3.13
C LEU A 84 6.36 -2.11 -3.15
N THR A 85 6.46 -2.68 -1.96
CA THR A 85 6.36 -4.13 -1.78
C THR A 85 4.92 -4.45 -1.41
N VAL A 86 4.25 -5.27 -2.22
CA VAL A 86 2.87 -5.66 -1.97
C VAL A 86 2.68 -7.17 -1.92
N ARG A 87 1.68 -7.61 -1.14
CA ARG A 87 1.17 -8.98 -1.15
C ARG A 87 -0.20 -9.01 -1.81
N ARG A 88 -0.31 -9.77 -2.88
CA ARG A 88 -1.61 -10.12 -3.47
C ARG A 88 -2.09 -11.42 -2.83
N LYS A 89 -3.13 -11.35 -2.01
CA LYS A 89 -3.86 -12.56 -1.57
C LYS A 89 -4.69 -13.01 -2.76
N LEU A 90 -4.25 -14.05 -3.45
CA LEU A 90 -5.00 -14.51 -4.60
C LEU A 90 -6.08 -15.42 -4.08
N THR A 91 -7.31 -15.00 -4.30
CA THR A 91 -8.42 -15.95 -4.39
C THR A 91 -8.27 -16.84 -5.63
N HIS A 92 -7.26 -16.64 -6.50
CA HIS A 92 -6.74 -17.63 -7.46
C HIS A 92 -5.32 -17.30 -7.96
N SER A 93 -4.31 -18.09 -7.56
CA SER A 93 -2.95 -18.32 -8.15
C SER A 93 -2.05 -17.13 -8.59
N ASP A 94 -1.02 -16.77 -7.79
CA ASP A 94 0.25 -16.04 -8.07
C ASP A 94 0.87 -15.28 -6.86
N PRO A 95 1.82 -15.86 -6.10
CA PRO A 95 2.33 -15.26 -4.86
C PRO A 95 3.23 -14.02 -5.09
N PHE A 96 3.05 -12.99 -4.25
CA PHE A 96 3.89 -11.80 -3.99
C PHE A 96 4.53 -11.08 -5.20
N ARG A 97 4.13 -9.82 -5.45
CA ARG A 97 4.71 -8.99 -6.51
C ARG A 97 5.24 -7.67 -5.94
N VAL A 98 6.48 -7.32 -6.31
CA VAL A 98 7.06 -6.00 -6.05
C VAL A 98 6.77 -5.09 -7.24
N SER A 99 6.33 -3.87 -6.96
CA SER A 99 5.96 -2.90 -8.00
C SER A 99 6.74 -1.60 -7.78
N TYR A 100 7.21 -1.00 -8.86
CA TYR A 100 7.98 0.25 -8.85
C TYR A 100 7.27 1.26 -9.74
N PHE A 101 7.07 2.49 -9.32
CA PHE A 101 6.45 3.50 -10.19
C PHE A 101 7.14 4.85 -10.05
N THR A 102 7.20 5.58 -11.15
CA THR A 102 7.82 6.91 -11.23
C THR A 102 6.75 7.99 -11.28
N LYS A 103 6.90 9.02 -10.44
CA LYS A 103 6.08 10.22 -10.50
C LYS A 103 6.43 10.97 -11.80
N LYS A 104 5.44 11.30 -12.62
CA LYS A 104 5.57 12.37 -13.63
C LYS A 104 5.14 13.69 -13.03
#